data_AF-A0A2X3D6C3-F1
#
_entry.id   AF-A0A2X3D6C3-F1
#
_cell.length_a   1.000
_cell.length_b   1.000
_cell.length_c   1.000
_cell.angle_alpha   90.00
_cell.angle_beta   90.00
_cell.angle_gamma   90.00
#
_symmetry.space_group_name_H-M   'P 1'
#
loop_
_entity.id
_entity.type
_entity.pdbx_description
1 polymer ?
#
loop_
_entity_poly.entity_id
_entity_poly.type
_entity_poly.pdbx_seq_one_letter_code
_entity_poly.pdbx_strand_id
1 'polypeptide(L)' 'MKPAARRRARECAVQALYSWQLSHNDIADVEYQFLAEQDVKDVDVLYFRETAVRSGD' A
#
# COMPACT_ATOMS: atom_id res chain seq x y z
N MET A 1 0.28 19.27 1.46
CA MET A 1 0.05 17.90 0.93
C MET A 1 -1.02 17.96 -0.16
N LYS A 2 -0.81 17.28 -1.30
CA LYS A 2 -1.79 17.23 -2.39
C LYS A 2 -2.92 16.23 -2.05
N PRO A 3 -4.20 16.65 -1.95
CA PRO A 3 -5.31 15.77 -1.56
C PRO A 3 -5.49 14.56 -2.48
N ALA A 4 -5.21 14.72 -3.78
CA ALA A 4 -5.30 13.66 -4.77
C ALA A 4 -4.32 12.50 -4.53
N ALA A 5 -3.07 12.80 -4.14
CA ALA A 5 -2.06 11.80 -3.81
C ALA A 5 -2.45 10.98 -2.57
N ARG A 6 -3.05 11.62 -1.57
CA ARG A 6 -3.57 10.94 -0.36
C ARG A 6 -4.74 10.01 -0.66
N ARG A 7 -5.64 10.42 -1.56
CA ARG A 7 -6.77 9.57 -1.97
C ARG A 7 -6.26 8.32 -2.67
N ARG A 8 -5.34 8.47 -3.62
CA ARG A 8 -4.69 7.32 -4.27
C ARG A 8 -3.96 6.43 -3.26
N ALA A 9 -3.19 6.99 -2.34
CA ALA A 9 -2.50 6.22 -1.32
C ALA A 9 -3.45 5.35 -0.47
N ARG A 10 -4.66 5.82 -0.17
CA ARG A 10 -5.69 5.03 0.54
C ARG A 10 -6.27 3.91 -0.32
N GLU A 11 -6.58 4.20 -1.58
CA GLU A 11 -7.06 3.18 -2.52
C GLU A 11 -6.01 2.07 -2.69
N CYS A 12 -4.74 2.46 -2.78
CA CYS A 12 -3.59 1.56 -2.83
C CYS A 12 -3.44 0.72 -1.56
N ALA A 13 -3.51 1.35 -0.38
CA ALA A 13 -3.40 0.66 0.91
C ALA A 13 -4.47 -0.41 1.08
N VAL A 14 -5.72 -0.11 0.70
CA VAL A 14 -6.82 -1.10 0.78
C VAL A 14 -6.58 -2.27 -0.17
N GLN A 15 -6.10 -2.02 -1.40
CA GLN A 15 -5.77 -3.08 -2.35
C GLN A 15 -4.64 -3.98 -1.86
N ALA A 16 -3.57 -3.38 -1.32
CA ALA A 16 -2.44 -4.13 -0.76
C ALA A 16 -2.86 -4.98 0.45
N LEU A 17 -3.65 -4.41 1.37
CA LEU A 17 -4.19 -5.15 2.52
C LEU A 17 -5.08 -6.32 2.09
N TYR A 18 -5.89 -6.13 1.04
CA TYR A 18 -6.71 -7.20 0.49
C TYR A 18 -5.86 -8.33 -0.12
N SER A 19 -4.83 -8.00 -0.91
CA SER A 19 -3.88 -9.00 -1.43
C SER A 19 -3.14 -9.73 -0.30
N TRP A 20 -2.76 -9.01 0.76
CA TRP A 20 -2.10 -9.59 1.91
C TRP A 20 -2.98 -10.60 2.65
N GLN A 21 -4.22 -10.22 2.98
CA GLN A 21 -5.18 -11.10 3.64
C GLN A 21 -5.53 -12.35 2.82
N LEU A 22 -5.57 -12.23 1.49
CA LEU A 22 -5.90 -13.34 0.62
C LEU A 22 -4.70 -14.28 0.41
N SER A 23 -3.51 -13.74 0.22
CA SER A 23 -2.30 -14.51 -0.12
C SER A 23 -1.62 -15.16 1.09
N HIS A 24 -1.81 -14.63 2.30
CA HIS A 24 -1.04 -15.00 3.50
C HIS A 24 0.49 -14.86 3.32
N ASN A 25 0.92 -14.09 2.32
CA ASN A 25 2.32 -13.75 2.11
C ASN A 25 2.79 -12.75 3.18
N ASP A 26 4.11 -12.61 3.33
CA ASP A 26 4.65 -11.52 4.14
C ASP A 26 4.19 -10.18 3.55
N ILE A 27 3.79 -9.25 4.43
CA ILE A 27 3.38 -7.91 4.00
C ILE A 27 4.52 -7.20 3.27
N ALA A 28 5.78 -7.50 3.59
CA ALA A 28 6.95 -6.98 2.88
C ALA A 28 7.00 -7.43 1.42
N ASP A 29 6.62 -8.69 1.13
CA ASP A 29 6.58 -9.22 -0.25
C ASP A 29 5.41 -8.61 -1.04
N VAL A 30 4.27 -8.40 -0.37
CA VAL A 30 3.10 -7.73 -0.95
C VAL A 30 3.44 -6.27 -1.26
N GLU A 31 4.15 -5.56 -0.38
CA GLU A 31 4.64 -4.21 -0.65
C GLU A 31 5.58 -4.19 -1.85
N TYR A 32 6.51 -5.14 -1.93
CA TYR A 32 7.47 -5.23 -3.03
C TYR A 32 6.76 -5.46 -4.37
N GLN A 33 5.82 -6.41 -4.43
CA GLN A 33 5.00 -6.66 -5.63
C GLN A 33 4.15 -5.43 -5.98
N PHE A 34 3.54 -4.79 -4.99
CA PHE A 34 2.69 -3.63 -5.20
C PHE A 34 3.47 -2.44 -5.78
N LEU A 35 4.67 -2.18 -5.26
CA LEU A 35 5.57 -1.13 -5.77
C LEU A 35 6.16 -1.47 -7.15
N ALA A 36 6.29 -2.76 -7.48
CA ALA A 36 6.75 -3.21 -8.80
C ALA A 36 5.66 -3.14 -9.87
N GLU A 37 4.39 -3.34 -9.49
CA GLU A 37 3.25 -3.38 -10.42
C GLU A 37 2.53 -2.03 -10.58
N GLN A 38 2.44 -1.20 -9.53
CA GLN A 38 1.79 0.11 -9.62
C GLN A 38 2.77 1.25 -9.91
N ASP A 39 2.40 2.14 -10.85
CA ASP A 39 3.09 3.41 -11.07
C ASP A 39 2.85 4.37 -9.88
N VAL A 40 3.68 4.24 -8.85
CA VAL A 40 3.60 4.98 -7.59
C VAL A 40 4.10 6.44 -7.67
N LYS A 41 4.33 7.00 -8.86
CA LYS A 41 4.84 8.37 -9.05
C LYS A 41 4.01 9.46 -8.36
N ASP A 42 2.72 9.21 -8.10
CA ASP A 42 1.82 10.13 -7.39
C ASP A 42 1.27 9.54 -6.07
N VAL A 43 1.88 8.47 -5.55
CA VAL A 43 1.46 7.82 -4.30
C VAL A 43 2.40 8.24 -3.18
N ASP A 44 1.81 8.64 -2.05
CA ASP A 44 2.56 8.87 -0.81
C ASP A 44 2.93 7.52 -0.19
N VAL A 45 4.07 6.97 -0.61
CA VAL A 45 4.57 5.65 -0.19
C VAL A 45 4.80 5.60 1.32
N LEU A 46 5.22 6.72 1.94
CA LEU A 46 5.43 6.79 3.38
C LEU A 46 4.11 6.62 4.14
N TYR A 47 3.06 7.31 3.69
CA TYR A 47 1.73 7.20 4.27
C TYR A 47 1.09 5.82 4.02
N PHE A 48 1.34 5.22 2.85
CA PHE A 48 0.92 3.85 2.54
C PHE A 48 1.53 2.84 3.52
N ARG A 49 2.85 2.90 3.74
CA ARG A 49 3.58 2.04 4.69
C ARG A 49 3.08 2.18 6.11
N GLU A 50 2.92 3.41 6.57
CA GLU A 50 2.41 3.69 7.92
C GLU A 50 1.01 3.10 8.14
N THR A 51 0.15 3.08 7.11
CA THR A 51 -1.20 2.54 7.22
C THR A 51 -1.23 1.01 7.14
N ALA A 52 -0.42 0.43 6.25
CA ALA A 52 -0.35 -1.02 6.04
C ALA A 52 0.31 -1.74 7.23
N VAL A 53 1.46 -1.25 7.70
CA VAL A 53 2.21 -1.87 8.81
C VAL A 53 1.42 -1.81 10.12
N ARG A 54 0.75 -0.69 10.41
CA ARG A 54 -0.03 -0.54 11.66
C ARG A 54 -1.29 -1.42 11.73
N SER A 55 -1.65 -2.10 10.64
CA SER A 55 -2.80 -3.02 10.59
C SER A 55 -2.38 -4.49 10.66
N GLY A 56 -1.06 -4.78 10.65
CA GLY A 56 -0.50 -6.12 10.68
C GLY A 56 0.13 -6.56 12.02
N ASP A 57 0.19 -5.67 13.01
CA ASP A 57 0.54 -5.97 14.41
C ASP A 57 -0.70 -6.41 15.24
#